data_AF-A0A1G3KQC6-F1
#
_entry.id   AF-A0A1G3KQC6-F1
#
_cell.length_a   1.000
_cell.length_b   1.000
_cell.length_c   1.000
_cell.angle_alpha   90.00
_cell.angle_beta   90.00
_cell.angle_gamma   90.00
#
_symmetry.space_group_name_H-M   'P 1'
#
loop_
_entity.id
_entity.type
_entity.pdbx_description
1 polymer ?
#
loop_
_entity_poly.entity_id
_entity_poly.type
_entity_poly.pdbx_seq_one_letter_code
_entity_poly.pdbx_strand_id
1 'polypeptide(L)'
;MASASKLAYADHWRQIEANLPPEERSRTKDRRGRLRPYRLCPADFRETYILIGWEHICDHYHAHWSTVARWIDETGRSQLRADRAAYVREHGLTMLHPVK
;
A
#
# COMPACT_ATOMS: atom_id res chain seq x y z
N MET A 1 -16.99 -8.41 -27.78
CA MET A 1 -15.52 -8.57 -27.91
C MET A 1 -14.87 -7.27 -27.49
N ALA A 2 -14.34 -7.17 -26.26
CA ALA A 2 -13.67 -5.96 -25.80
C ALA A 2 -12.35 -5.78 -26.57
N SER A 3 -12.22 -4.67 -27.28
CA SER A 3 -11.09 -4.35 -28.17
C SER A 3 -9.74 -4.49 -27.47
N ALA A 4 -8.85 -5.30 -28.07
CA ALA A 4 -7.46 -5.52 -27.66
C ALA A 4 -6.68 -4.21 -27.41
N SER A 5 -7.15 -3.09 -27.97
CA SER A 5 -6.58 -1.75 -27.80
C SER A 5 -6.76 -1.16 -26.38
N LYS A 6 -7.86 -1.46 -25.67
CA LYS A 6 -8.06 -0.94 -24.29
C LYS A 6 -7.18 -1.64 -23.26
N LEU A 7 -6.92 -2.93 -23.45
CA LEU A 7 -6.03 -3.71 -22.57
C LEU A 7 -4.57 -3.33 -22.80
N ALA A 8 -4.14 -3.16 -24.05
CA ALA A 8 -2.81 -2.67 -24.40
C ALA A 8 -2.54 -1.25 -23.87
N TYR A 9 -3.54 -0.36 -23.89
CA TYR A 9 -3.43 0.98 -23.31
C TYR A 9 -3.27 0.94 -21.79
N ALA A 10 -4.06 0.11 -21.10
CA ALA A 10 -3.97 -0.06 -19.64
C ALA A 10 -2.64 -0.68 -19.20
N ASP A 11 -2.12 -1.66 -19.93
CA ASP A 11 -0.82 -2.27 -19.63
C ASP A 11 0.35 -1.34 -19.96
N HIS A 12 0.27 -0.58 -21.04
CA HIS A 12 1.26 0.47 -21.37
C HIS A 12 1.33 1.54 -20.26
N TRP A 13 0.19 1.98 -19.73
CA TRP A 13 0.16 2.92 -18.60
C TRP A 13 0.69 2.32 -17.30
N ARG A 14 0.41 1.04 -17.01
CA ARG A 14 1.02 0.34 -15.86
C ARG A 14 2.54 0.25 -15.97
N GLN A 15 3.06 -0.03 -17.18
CA GLN A 15 4.50 -0.10 -17.42
C GLN A 15 5.18 1.27 -17.26
N ILE A 16 4.49 2.35 -17.64
CA ILE A 16 4.97 3.74 -17.46
C ILE A 16 4.94 4.13 -15.98
N GLU A 17 3.84 3.84 -15.26
CA GLU A 17 3.72 4.09 -13.81
C GLU A 17 4.78 3.31 -13.00
N ALA A 18 5.13 2.10 -13.42
CA ALA A 18 6.16 1.29 -12.78
C ALA A 18 7.59 1.84 -12.96
N ASN A 19 7.84 2.64 -14.00
CA ASN A 19 9.15 3.20 -14.34
C ASN A 19 9.34 4.67 -13.90
N LEU A 20 8.27 5.36 -13.50
CA LEU A 20 8.38 6.69 -12.91
C LEU A 20 9.06 6.60 -11.52
N PRO A 21 9.85 7.61 -11.11
CA PRO A 21 10.32 7.67 -9.73
C PRO A 21 9.12 7.78 -8.76
N PRO A 22 9.19 7.25 -7.53
CA PRO A 22 8.05 7.17 -6.61
C PRO A 22 7.30 8.49 -6.41
N GLU A 23 8.01 9.63 -6.43
CA GLU A 23 7.44 10.99 -6.38
C GLU A 23 6.48 11.34 -7.53
N GLU A 24 6.55 10.67 -8.68
CA GLU A 24 5.74 10.99 -9.86
C GLU A 24 4.62 9.99 -10.14
N ARG A 25 4.61 8.84 -9.46
CA ARG A 25 3.69 7.71 -9.72
C ARG A 25 2.23 8.01 -9.43
N SER A 26 1.94 9.07 -8.70
CA SER A 26 0.58 9.31 -8.23
C SER A 26 0.42 10.79 -7.90
N ARG A 27 -0.43 11.49 -8.66
CA ARG A 27 -0.81 12.88 -8.39
C ARG A 27 -2.32 12.95 -8.16
N THR A 28 -2.77 13.16 -6.93
CA THR A 28 -4.19 13.46 -6.66
C THR A 28 -4.42 14.94 -6.95
N LYS A 29 -5.48 15.29 -7.70
CA LYS A 29 -5.88 16.70 -7.83
C LYS A 29 -6.61 17.14 -6.57
N ASP A 30 -6.18 18.24 -5.96
CA ASP A 30 -6.96 18.90 -4.92
C ASP A 30 -8.21 19.58 -5.51
N ARG A 31 -9.10 20.12 -4.65
CA ARG A 31 -10.31 20.83 -5.10
C ARG A 31 -10.02 22.05 -6.00
N ARG A 32 -8.78 22.55 -6.01
CA ARG A 32 -8.32 23.68 -6.83
C ARG A 32 -7.60 23.20 -8.10
N GLY A 33 -7.63 21.91 -8.39
CA GLY A 33 -6.99 21.28 -9.55
C GLY A 33 -5.46 21.13 -9.42
N ARG A 34 -4.86 21.44 -8.27
CA ARG A 34 -3.41 21.30 -8.06
C ARG A 34 -3.06 19.86 -7.80
N LEU A 35 -1.98 19.41 -8.43
CA LEU A 35 -1.46 18.07 -8.25
C LEU A 35 -0.75 17.97 -6.90
N ARG A 36 -1.22 17.05 -6.05
CA ARG A 36 -0.56 16.65 -4.80
C ARG A 36 0.08 15.29 -5.01
N PRO A 37 1.38 15.13 -4.73
CA PRO A 37 1.99 13.81 -4.71
C PRO A 37 1.29 12.98 -3.64
N TYR A 38 1.08 11.70 -3.90
CA TYR A 38 0.62 10.81 -2.84
C TYR A 38 1.72 10.65 -1.78
N ARG A 39 1.34 10.26 -0.56
CA ARG A 39 2.33 9.85 0.44
C ARG A 39 3.13 8.65 -0.08
N LEU A 40 4.43 8.63 0.14
CA LEU A 40 5.27 7.47 -0.17
C LEU A 40 5.01 6.34 0.83
N CYS A 41 5.23 5.10 0.41
CA CYS A 41 5.24 3.96 1.34
C CYS A 41 6.43 4.09 2.29
N PRO A 42 6.22 4.06 3.62
CA PRO A 42 7.30 4.00 4.59
C PRO A 42 8.18 2.76 4.37
N ALA A 43 9.49 2.88 4.56
CA ALA A 43 10.44 1.78 4.33
C ALA A 43 10.23 0.62 5.33
N ASP A 44 9.78 0.94 6.53
CA ASP A 44 9.47 0.03 7.64
C ASP A 44 8.04 -0.56 7.57
N PHE A 45 7.21 -0.13 6.62
CA PHE A 45 5.80 -0.50 6.54
C PHE A 45 5.55 -2.01 6.64
N ARG A 46 6.36 -2.81 5.94
CA ARG A 46 6.25 -4.27 5.92
C ARG A 46 6.44 -4.87 7.30
N GLU A 47 7.50 -4.48 7.98
CA GLU A 47 7.85 -4.98 9.31
C GLU A 47 6.78 -4.57 10.32
N THR A 48 6.40 -3.29 10.32
CA THR A 48 5.33 -2.79 11.18
C THR A 48 4.01 -3.52 10.95
N TYR A 49 3.61 -3.74 9.69
CA TYR A 49 2.36 -4.42 9.37
C TYR A 49 2.34 -5.88 9.85
N ILE A 50 3.47 -6.58 9.74
CA ILE A 50 3.60 -7.95 10.25
C ILE A 50 3.38 -7.97 11.77
N LEU A 51 3.97 -7.01 12.49
CA LEU A 51 3.85 -6.89 13.94
C LEU A 51 2.43 -6.50 14.39
N ILE A 52 1.90 -5.35 13.97
CA ILE A 52 0.67 -4.77 14.55
C ILE A 52 -0.60 -5.06 13.75
N GLY A 53 -0.46 -5.34 12.45
CA GLY A 53 -1.58 -5.70 11.59
C GLY A 53 -2.53 -4.59 11.20
N TRP A 54 -3.63 -5.00 10.55
CA TRP A 54 -4.59 -4.09 9.93
C TRP A 54 -5.28 -3.14 10.91
N GLU A 55 -5.62 -3.61 12.12
CA GLU A 55 -6.40 -2.82 13.08
C GLU A 55 -5.66 -1.57 13.57
N HIS A 56 -4.33 -1.61 13.67
CA HIS A 56 -3.54 -0.52 14.26
C HIS A 56 -2.68 0.25 13.25
N ILE A 57 -2.49 -0.28 12.04
CA ILE A 57 -1.57 0.32 11.05
C ILE A 57 -2.01 1.71 10.58
N CYS A 58 -3.33 1.97 10.54
CA CYS A 58 -3.86 3.28 10.15
C CYS A 58 -3.51 4.34 11.19
N ASP A 59 -3.67 4.01 12.47
CA ASP A 59 -3.36 4.90 13.58
C ASP A 59 -1.86 5.13 13.70
N HIS A 60 -1.06 4.06 13.58
CA HIS A 60 0.40 4.13 13.67
C HIS A 60 1.02 5.10 12.66
N TYR A 61 0.56 5.07 11.40
CA TYR A 61 1.07 5.95 10.34
C TYR A 61 0.24 7.22 10.13
N HIS A 62 -0.79 7.44 10.96
CA HIS A 62 -1.79 8.49 10.77
C HIS A 62 -2.24 8.59 9.31
N ALA A 63 -2.61 7.43 8.75
CA ALA A 63 -2.90 7.26 7.34
C ALA A 63 -4.32 6.74 7.15
N HIS A 64 -4.98 7.20 6.08
CA HIS A 64 -6.30 6.72 5.73
C HIS A 64 -6.22 5.28 5.20
N TRP A 65 -7.27 4.48 5.42
CA TRP A 65 -7.31 3.06 5.03
C TRP A 65 -6.99 2.83 3.55
N SER A 66 -7.37 3.76 2.66
CA SER A 66 -7.07 3.66 1.22
C SER A 66 -5.57 3.84 0.92
N THR A 67 -4.88 4.66 1.70
CA THR A 67 -3.42 4.84 1.59
C THR A 67 -2.70 3.58 2.04
N VAL A 68 -3.13 2.99 3.15
CA VAL A 68 -2.60 1.73 3.68
C VAL A 68 -2.87 0.58 2.70
N ALA A 69 -4.09 0.47 2.16
CA ALA A 69 -4.43 -0.56 1.18
C ALA A 69 -3.51 -0.51 -0.06
N ARG A 70 -3.18 0.70 -0.53
CA ARG A 70 -2.23 0.89 -1.62
C ARG A 70 -0.80 0.51 -1.19
N TRP A 71 -0.35 0.88 0.01
CA TRP A 71 0.98 0.46 0.50
C TRP A 71 1.10 -1.07 0.63
N ILE A 72 0.00 -1.76 0.98
CA ILE A 72 -0.06 -3.23 0.96
C ILE A 72 0.14 -3.78 -0.46
N ASP A 73 -0.41 -3.11 -1.47
CA ASP A 73 -0.21 -3.51 -2.87
C ASP A 73 1.22 -3.25 -3.33
N GLU A 74 1.77 -2.08 -3.02
CA GLU A 74 3.15 -1.67 -3.33
C GLU A 74 4.19 -2.61 -2.69
N THR A 75 3.92 -3.14 -1.49
CA THR A 75 4.81 -4.04 -0.75
C THR A 75 4.59 -5.52 -1.05
N GLY A 76 3.66 -5.86 -1.94
CA GLY A 76 3.33 -7.23 -2.31
C GLY A 76 2.32 -7.89 -1.36
N ARG A 77 1.04 -7.56 -1.58
CA ARG A 77 -0.11 -8.00 -0.78
C ARG A 77 -0.08 -9.48 -0.38
N SER A 78 0.16 -10.37 -1.34
CA SER A 78 0.12 -11.82 -1.10
C SER A 78 1.21 -12.27 -0.15
N GLN A 79 2.46 -11.80 -0.36
CA GLN A 79 3.58 -12.16 0.49
C GLN A 79 3.41 -11.56 1.89
N LEU A 80 3.02 -10.28 1.97
CA LEU A 80 2.79 -9.61 3.25
C LEU A 80 1.76 -10.32 4.13
N ARG A 81 0.67 -10.82 3.51
CA ARG A 81 -0.35 -11.61 4.21
C ARG A 81 0.19 -12.97 4.68
N ALA A 82 0.98 -13.64 3.85
CA ALA A 82 1.60 -14.91 4.20
C ALA A 82 2.57 -14.75 5.38
N ASP A 83 3.40 -13.70 5.37
CA ASP A 83 4.37 -13.44 6.43
C ASP A 83 3.66 -13.09 7.74
N ARG A 84 2.61 -12.26 7.70
CA ARG A 84 1.79 -11.99 8.89
C ARG A 84 1.13 -13.27 9.41
N ALA A 85 0.60 -14.12 8.53
CA ALA A 85 0.01 -15.38 8.94
C ALA A 85 1.05 -16.33 9.56
N ALA A 86 2.30 -16.32 9.08
CA ALA A 86 3.39 -17.05 9.70
C ALA A 86 3.71 -16.49 11.10
N TYR A 87 3.86 -15.18 11.22
CA TYR A 87 4.11 -14.49 12.50
C TYR A 87 3.04 -14.81 13.55
N VAL A 88 1.74 -14.70 13.18
CA VAL A 88 0.61 -15.00 14.07
C VAL A 88 0.56 -16.48 14.47
N ARG A 89 0.96 -17.41 13.59
CA ARG A 89 1.03 -18.84 13.95
C ARG A 89 2.11 -19.12 14.98
N GLU A 90 3.23 -18.41 14.89
CA GLU A 90 4.37 -18.59 15.78
C GLU A 90 4.18 -17.90 17.14
N HIS A 91 3.65 -16.67 17.13
CA HIS A 91 3.55 -15.81 18.32
C HIS A 91 2.14 -15.75 18.92
N GLY A 92 1.15 -16.34 18.26
CA GLY A 92 -0.27 -16.18 18.57
C GLY A 92 -0.83 -14.84 18.07
N LEU A 93 -2.14 -14.64 18.24
CA LEU A 93 -2.80 -13.34 17.98
C LEU A 93 -2.43 -12.27 19.04
N THR A 94 -1.69 -12.66 20.08
CA THR A 94 -1.49 -11.92 21.32
C THR A 94 -0.33 -10.93 21.22
N MET A 95 -0.49 -9.90 20.39
CA MET A 95 0.29 -8.65 20.44
C MET A 95 -0.61 -7.46 20.09
N LEU A 96 -1.73 -7.33 20.80
CA LEU A 96 -2.43 -6.04 20.97
C LEU A 96 -1.64 -5.23 22.02
N HIS A 97 -0.39 -4.84 21.73
CA HIS A 97 0.25 -3.85 22.59
C HIS A 97 -0.49 -2.53 22.40
N PRO A 98 -1.06 -1.94 23.47
CA PRO A 98 -1.58 -0.59 23.38
C PRO A 98 -0.39 0.31 23.05
N VAL A 99 -0.43 0.93 21.87
CA VAL A 99 0.44 2.05 21.56
C VAL A 99 0.14 3.11 22.62
N LYS A 100 1.14 3.41 23.47
CA LYS A 100 1.04 4.39 24.55
C LYS A 100 0.72 5.79 24.03
#